data_AF-A0A558GGS7-F1
#
_entry.id   AF-A0A558GGS7-F1
#
_cell.length_a   1.000
_cell.length_b   1.000
_cell.length_c   1.000
_cell.angle_alpha   90.00
_cell.angle_beta   90.00
_cell.angle_gamma   90.00
#
_symmetry.space_group_name_H-M   'P 1'
#
loop_
_entity.id
_entity.type
_entity.pdbx_description
1 polymer ?
#
loop_
_entity_poly.entity_id
_entity_poly.type
_entity_poly.pdbx_seq_one_letter_code
_entity_poly.pdbx_strand_id
1 'polypeptide(L)'
;MSLDRKLNAAELQATRNRVSVSPDLLRRLGGALGYDVIEAFDGNAAQELANVFDLGDIIDLILLGQLPDLEVAPLMEHQVEADLAKQVLRRISAGDYLTRQQVHDLLPRETVTLFRMGHPRLWAFAARQRLPQDAYRAIPESFHKDITGPYTDAEEAWLGMYVADASRVGELETRIKGAGLEEDRQQRLRLGMSLADTYRQVWSSARGHWRVSPQTRYIVPSRCGYCPYVFRVAEDGWRRDSFDGGQDRFMAVEGYWIDVERERLIHLGSPDPDDAWLPTVTVSADAPSEMDLAVARVLNGAIIALGAAQKNITIRLRQKNRTLRF
;
A
#
# COMPACT_ATOMS: atom_id res chain seq x y z
N MET A 1 10.24 3.60 -23.34
CA MET A 1 10.49 4.90 -24.01
C MET A 1 10.55 5.98 -22.95
N SER A 2 11.51 6.92 -23.01
CA SER A 2 11.49 8.10 -22.11
C SER A 2 10.43 9.09 -22.61
N LEU A 3 9.79 9.83 -21.70
CA LEU A 3 8.81 10.84 -22.08
C LEU A 3 9.49 11.91 -22.96
N ASP A 4 8.86 12.29 -24.07
CA ASP A 4 9.34 13.36 -24.95
C ASP A 4 9.02 14.75 -24.38
N ARG A 5 9.36 14.96 -23.11
CA ARG A 5 9.28 16.24 -22.43
C ARG A 5 10.37 16.36 -21.36
N LYS A 6 10.67 17.60 -21.00
CA LYS A 6 11.53 17.94 -19.88
C LYS A 6 10.79 17.78 -18.55
N LEU A 7 11.57 17.61 -17.49
CA LEU A 7 11.15 17.72 -16.10
C LEU A 7 10.57 19.12 -15.90
N ASN A 8 9.32 19.17 -15.46
CA ASN A 8 8.66 20.44 -15.19
C ASN A 8 8.91 20.90 -13.75
N ALA A 9 8.52 22.14 -13.46
CA ALA A 9 8.75 22.74 -12.14
C ALA A 9 7.99 22.03 -11.01
N ALA A 10 6.79 21.47 -11.28
CA ALA A 10 6.01 20.76 -10.28
C ALA A 10 6.69 19.45 -9.87
N GLU A 11 7.17 18.68 -10.84
CA GLU A 11 7.93 17.44 -10.61
C GLU A 11 9.24 17.71 -9.87
N LEU A 12 10.00 18.73 -10.30
CA LEU A 12 11.23 19.13 -9.59
C LEU A 12 10.93 19.61 -8.16
N GLN A 13 9.81 20.30 -7.95
CA GLN A 13 9.42 20.74 -6.61
C GLN A 13 8.98 19.57 -5.73
N ALA A 14 8.35 18.53 -6.31
CA ALA A 14 8.01 17.30 -5.60
C ALA A 14 9.26 16.59 -5.06
N THR A 15 10.38 16.60 -5.79
CA THR A 15 11.65 16.04 -5.28
C THR A 15 12.25 16.85 -4.12
N ARG A 16 11.87 18.13 -4.03
CA ARG A 16 12.30 19.07 -3.00
C ARG A 16 11.24 19.26 -1.92
N ASN A 17 10.30 18.31 -1.78
CA ASN A 17 9.14 18.45 -0.91
C ASN A 17 9.54 18.94 0.49
N ARG A 18 9.11 20.17 0.80
CA ARG A 18 9.28 20.86 2.08
C ARG A 18 7.94 21.42 2.55
N VAL A 19 6.84 20.76 2.21
CA VAL A 19 5.50 21.19 2.63
C VAL A 19 5.46 21.26 4.15
N SER A 20 5.37 22.48 4.66
CA SER A 20 5.19 22.76 6.09
C SER A 20 3.73 23.11 6.30
N VAL A 21 3.09 22.37 7.20
CA VAL A 21 1.74 22.66 7.69
C VAL A 21 1.88 23.48 8.96
N SER A 22 1.10 24.55 9.10
CA SER A 22 1.23 25.44 10.26
C SER A 22 0.99 24.67 11.56
N PRO A 23 1.78 24.93 12.63
CA PRO A 23 1.58 24.26 13.92
C PRO A 23 0.16 24.45 14.47
N ASP A 24 -0.47 25.60 14.19
CA ASP A 24 -1.84 25.85 14.60
C ASP A 24 -2.83 24.91 13.90
N LEU A 25 -2.69 24.72 12.59
CA LEU A 25 -3.54 23.80 11.85
C LEU A 25 -3.33 22.35 12.29
N LEU A 26 -2.08 21.94 12.53
CA LEU A 26 -1.77 20.62 13.08
C LEU A 26 -2.40 20.39 14.45
N ARG A 27 -2.37 21.39 15.35
CA ARG A 27 -3.02 21.29 16.67
C ARG A 27 -4.54 21.21 16.55
N ARG A 28 -5.16 22.00 15.69
CA ARG A 28 -6.60 21.94 15.43
C ARG A 28 -7.02 20.59 14.87
N LEU A 29 -6.24 20.05 13.94
CA LEU A 29 -6.47 18.72 13.39
C LEU A 29 -6.31 17.64 14.47
N GLY A 30 -5.24 17.72 15.28
CA GLY A 30 -5.03 16.81 16.40
C GLY A 30 -6.18 16.84 17.40
N GLY A 31 -6.67 18.03 17.78
CA GLY A 31 -7.85 18.16 18.63
C GLY A 31 -9.10 17.51 18.03
N ALA A 32 -9.35 17.71 16.73
CA ALA A 32 -10.47 17.04 16.04
C ALA A 32 -10.36 15.51 16.01
N LEU A 33 -9.14 14.97 16.14
CA LEU A 33 -8.85 13.55 16.18
C LEU A 33 -8.66 12.99 17.60
N GLY A 34 -8.96 13.80 18.63
CA GLY A 34 -8.91 13.39 20.03
C GLY A 34 -7.51 13.30 20.63
N TYR A 35 -6.53 14.03 20.10
CA TYR A 35 -5.19 14.08 20.69
C TYR A 35 -5.16 14.89 21.99
N ASP A 36 -6.14 15.78 22.18
CA ASP A 36 -6.27 16.67 23.34
C ASP A 36 -6.63 15.93 24.64
N VAL A 37 -7.15 14.70 24.55
CA VAL A 37 -7.45 13.85 25.71
C VAL A 37 -6.28 12.96 26.13
N ILE A 38 -5.18 12.94 25.36
CA ILE A 38 -3.99 12.12 25.63
C ILE A 38 -2.95 12.96 26.38
N GLU A 39 -2.54 12.53 27.56
CA GLU A 39 -1.52 13.24 28.34
C GLU A 39 -0.12 13.01 27.76
N ALA A 40 0.53 14.09 27.29
CA ALA A 40 1.76 14.00 26.48
C ALA A 40 2.98 13.36 27.18
N PHE A 41 3.03 13.42 28.51
CA PHE A 41 4.16 12.93 29.32
C PHE A 41 3.79 11.76 30.22
N ASP A 42 2.57 11.23 30.10
CA ASP A 42 2.24 9.98 30.77
C ASP A 42 3.00 8.81 30.13
N GLY A 43 3.36 7.81 30.95
CA GLY A 43 4.03 6.60 30.50
C GLY A 43 3.21 5.80 29.47
N ASN A 44 1.90 6.02 29.41
CA ASN A 44 1.00 5.34 28.47
C ASN A 44 0.71 6.13 27.18
N ALA A 45 1.20 7.36 27.03
CA ALA A 45 0.89 8.22 25.89
C ALA A 45 1.16 7.53 24.53
N ALA A 46 2.25 6.78 24.42
CA ALA A 46 2.60 6.04 23.21
C ALA A 46 1.59 4.93 22.87
N GLN A 47 1.01 4.30 23.88
CA GLN A 47 -0.01 3.26 23.72
C GLN A 47 -1.36 3.88 23.36
N GLU A 48 -1.71 5.02 23.94
CA GLU A 48 -2.94 5.75 23.59
C GLU A 48 -2.88 6.32 22.18
N LEU A 49 -1.72 6.85 21.77
CA LEU A 49 -1.47 7.31 20.41
C LEU A 49 -1.55 6.19 19.37
N ALA A 50 -1.48 4.92 19.78
CA ALA A 50 -1.70 3.78 18.88
C ALA A 50 -3.19 3.61 18.48
N ASN A 51 -4.11 4.30 19.16
CA ASN A 51 -5.55 4.19 18.95
C ASN A 51 -6.17 5.36 18.18
N VAL A 52 -5.37 6.36 17.79
CA VAL A 52 -5.81 7.52 16.99
C VAL A 52 -5.26 7.45 15.56
N PHE A 53 -5.68 8.34 14.66
CA PHE A 53 -5.13 8.41 13.31
C PHE A 53 -3.85 9.23 13.24
N ASP A 54 -2.93 8.84 12.36
CA ASP A 54 -1.76 9.64 11.99
C ASP A 54 -2.19 10.93 11.30
N LEU A 55 -1.72 12.09 11.78
CA LEU A 55 -2.08 13.39 11.19
C LEU A 55 -1.68 13.48 9.71
N GLY A 56 -0.57 12.86 9.32
CA GLY A 56 -0.10 12.83 7.94
C GLY A 56 -1.07 12.07 7.03
N ASP A 57 -1.59 10.92 7.48
CA ASP A 57 -2.59 10.16 6.73
C ASP A 57 -3.87 10.98 6.52
N ILE A 58 -4.29 11.75 7.52
CA ILE A 58 -5.48 12.62 7.42
C ILE A 58 -5.24 13.81 6.51
N ILE A 59 -4.07 14.44 6.58
CA ILE A 59 -3.69 15.53 5.66
C ILE A 59 -3.69 15.01 4.22
N ASP A 60 -3.13 13.83 3.99
CA ASP A 60 -3.09 13.20 2.67
C ASP A 60 -4.51 12.95 2.13
N LEU A 61 -5.42 12.40 2.95
CA LEU A 61 -6.83 12.22 2.57
C LEU A 61 -7.51 13.55 2.24
N ILE A 62 -7.26 14.62 3.00
CA ILE A 62 -7.84 15.96 2.74
C ILE A 62 -7.35 16.47 1.39
N LEU A 63 -6.04 16.37 1.12
CA LEU A 63 -5.45 16.81 -0.14
C LEU A 63 -5.96 15.99 -1.33
N LEU A 64 -5.97 14.66 -1.22
CA LEU A 64 -6.51 13.76 -2.25
C LEU A 64 -7.96 14.08 -2.57
N GLY A 65 -8.79 14.35 -1.56
CA GLY A 65 -10.19 14.74 -1.76
C GLY A 65 -10.35 16.07 -2.48
N GLN A 66 -9.45 17.03 -2.29
CA GLN A 66 -9.61 18.39 -2.83
C GLN A 66 -8.92 18.59 -4.19
N LEU A 67 -7.89 17.79 -4.50
CA LEU A 67 -6.99 18.06 -5.61
C LEU A 67 -7.68 18.06 -6.99
N PRO A 68 -8.59 17.13 -7.33
CA PRO A 68 -9.25 17.14 -8.64
C PRO A 68 -10.08 18.40 -8.91
N ASP A 69 -10.58 19.07 -7.87
CA ASP A 69 -11.37 20.30 -8.02
C ASP A 69 -10.51 21.48 -8.52
N LEU A 70 -9.18 21.35 -8.48
CA LEU A 70 -8.20 22.32 -8.97
C LEU A 70 -7.61 21.98 -10.35
N GLU A 71 -7.88 20.78 -10.88
CA GLU A 71 -7.32 20.29 -12.15
C GLU A 71 -8.15 20.73 -13.36
N VAL A 72 -7.49 21.11 -14.46
CA VAL A 72 -8.15 21.48 -15.73
C VAL A 72 -8.47 20.23 -16.55
N ALA A 73 -9.45 19.46 -16.08
CA ALA A 73 -9.85 18.10 -16.53
C ALA A 73 -9.13 16.96 -15.77
N PRO A 74 -9.51 16.71 -14.50
CA PRO A 74 -8.96 15.61 -13.72
C PRO A 74 -9.26 14.25 -14.34
N LEU A 75 -8.32 13.32 -14.16
CA LEU A 75 -8.49 11.95 -14.63
C LEU A 75 -9.62 11.24 -13.88
N MET A 76 -10.25 10.25 -14.51
CA MET A 76 -11.31 9.48 -13.85
C MET A 76 -10.79 8.80 -12.58
N GLU A 77 -9.58 8.24 -12.61
CA GLU A 77 -8.95 7.63 -11.45
C GLU A 77 -8.70 8.64 -10.32
N HIS A 78 -8.33 9.88 -10.66
CA HIS A 78 -8.15 10.95 -9.66
C HIS A 78 -9.49 11.34 -9.03
N GLN A 79 -10.56 11.40 -9.82
CA GLN A 79 -11.91 11.67 -9.33
C GLN A 79 -12.39 10.56 -8.38
N VAL A 80 -12.20 9.28 -8.77
CA VAL A 80 -12.56 8.13 -7.93
C VAL A 80 -11.75 8.12 -6.62
N GLU A 81 -10.44 8.39 -6.68
CA GLU A 81 -9.60 8.48 -5.48
C GLU A 81 -10.05 9.62 -4.56
N ALA A 82 -10.40 10.78 -5.11
CA ALA A 82 -10.92 11.89 -4.32
C ALA A 82 -12.27 11.59 -3.68
N ASP A 83 -13.18 10.94 -4.39
CA ASP A 83 -14.49 10.54 -3.84
C ASP A 83 -14.32 9.53 -2.70
N LEU A 84 -13.43 8.55 -2.87
CA LEU A 84 -13.07 7.61 -1.80
C LEU A 84 -12.39 8.29 -0.63
N ALA A 85 -11.47 9.23 -0.86
CA ALA A 85 -10.83 10.00 0.20
C ALA A 85 -11.88 10.82 1.00
N LYS A 86 -12.81 11.50 0.32
CA LYS A 86 -13.95 12.20 0.94
C LYS A 86 -14.82 11.24 1.74
N GLN A 87 -15.12 10.06 1.22
CA GLN A 87 -15.92 9.04 1.91
C GLN A 87 -15.21 8.54 3.19
N VAL A 88 -13.92 8.21 3.10
CA VAL A 88 -13.10 7.78 4.23
C VAL A 88 -13.04 8.85 5.31
N LEU A 89 -12.80 10.11 4.93
CA LEU A 89 -12.80 11.24 5.88
C LEU A 89 -14.15 11.40 6.59
N ARG A 90 -15.27 11.33 5.86
CA ARG A 90 -16.61 11.42 6.47
C ARG A 90 -16.85 10.31 7.49
N ARG A 91 -16.42 9.07 7.17
CA ARG A 91 -16.54 7.93 8.09
C ARG A 91 -15.67 8.11 9.34
N ILE A 92 -14.42 8.57 9.17
CA ILE A 92 -13.54 8.91 10.30
C ILE A 92 -14.18 9.98 11.19
N SER A 93 -14.67 11.08 10.60
CA SER A 93 -15.33 12.14 11.36
C SER A 93 -16.62 11.69 12.05
N ALA A 94 -17.31 10.67 11.52
CA ALA A 94 -18.49 10.07 12.13
C ALA A 94 -18.17 9.03 13.21
N GLY A 95 -16.90 8.71 13.46
CA GLY A 95 -16.49 7.64 14.38
C GLY A 95 -16.66 6.23 13.81
N ASP A 96 -16.92 6.08 12.51
CA ASP A 96 -17.05 4.79 11.83
C ASP A 96 -15.67 4.26 11.42
N TYR A 97 -14.91 3.84 12.42
CA TYR A 97 -13.62 3.18 12.29
C TYR A 97 -13.38 2.26 13.47
N LEU A 98 -12.38 1.38 13.34
CA LEU A 98 -11.95 0.47 14.39
C LEU A 98 -10.58 0.89 14.92
N THR A 99 -10.38 0.76 16.23
CA THR A 99 -9.04 0.75 16.82
C THR A 99 -8.39 -0.60 16.58
N ARG A 100 -7.06 -0.67 16.67
CA ARG A 100 -6.34 -1.93 16.58
C ARG A 100 -6.81 -2.96 17.60
N GLN A 101 -7.16 -2.51 18.82
CA GLN A 101 -7.68 -3.40 19.86
C GLN A 101 -9.03 -4.00 19.47
N GLN A 102 -9.95 -3.17 18.97
CA GLN A 102 -11.26 -3.66 18.48
C GLN A 102 -11.09 -4.67 17.34
N VAL A 103 -10.19 -4.41 16.39
CA VAL A 103 -9.86 -5.37 15.33
C VAL A 103 -9.33 -6.67 15.90
N HIS A 104 -8.39 -6.60 16.85
CA HIS A 104 -7.85 -7.78 17.51
C HIS A 104 -8.96 -8.60 18.16
N ASP A 105 -9.92 -7.96 18.83
CA ASP A 105 -10.99 -8.65 19.57
C ASP A 105 -12.03 -9.28 18.63
N LEU A 106 -12.38 -8.58 17.54
CA LEU A 106 -13.36 -9.03 16.53
C LEU A 106 -12.84 -10.15 15.62
N LEU A 107 -11.54 -10.17 15.32
CA LEU A 107 -10.98 -11.16 14.41
C LEU A 107 -11.09 -12.59 14.98
N PRO A 108 -11.21 -13.64 14.16
CA PRO A 108 -11.05 -15.01 14.63
C PRO A 108 -9.57 -15.34 14.96
N ARG A 109 -9.30 -16.52 15.56
CA ARG A 109 -7.93 -16.95 15.96
C ARG A 109 -7.07 -17.35 14.75
N GLU A 110 -6.79 -16.40 13.89
CA GLU A 110 -5.99 -16.54 12.66
C GLU A 110 -4.83 -15.56 12.61
N THR A 111 -3.83 -15.86 11.77
CA THR A 111 -2.71 -14.96 11.51
C THR A 111 -3.08 -14.00 10.40
N VAL A 112 -3.35 -12.75 10.78
CA VAL A 112 -3.70 -11.66 9.84
C VAL A 112 -2.61 -10.60 9.88
N THR A 113 -2.06 -10.30 8.70
CA THR A 113 -1.06 -9.25 8.52
C THR A 113 -1.65 -8.09 7.72
N LEU A 114 -1.59 -6.90 8.30
CA LEU A 114 -1.92 -5.66 7.62
C LEU A 114 -0.65 -5.04 7.04
N PHE A 115 -0.73 -4.61 5.78
CA PHE A 115 0.32 -3.84 5.13
C PHE A 115 -0.07 -2.37 5.05
N ARG A 116 0.69 -1.48 5.70
CA ARG A 116 0.52 -0.03 5.57
C ARG A 116 1.21 0.41 4.28
N MET A 117 0.42 0.60 3.24
CA MET A 117 0.86 0.94 1.89
C MET A 117 1.14 2.44 1.78
N GLY A 118 2.26 2.77 1.16
CA GLY A 118 2.58 4.12 0.72
C GLY A 118 1.76 4.53 -0.51
N HIS A 119 1.97 5.76 -0.98
CA HIS A 119 1.46 6.21 -2.27
C HIS A 119 2.01 5.32 -3.40
N PRO A 120 1.30 5.23 -4.55
CA PRO A 120 1.80 4.53 -5.71
C PRO A 120 3.13 5.12 -6.18
N ARG A 121 4.14 4.27 -6.40
CA ARG A 121 5.41 4.66 -7.02
C ARG A 121 5.87 3.61 -8.01
N LEU A 122 6.40 4.03 -9.16
CA LEU A 122 6.89 3.08 -10.16
C LEU A 122 8.20 2.43 -9.73
N TRP A 123 8.44 1.24 -10.27
CA TRP A 123 9.55 0.38 -9.89
C TRP A 123 10.36 -0.07 -11.10
N ALA A 124 11.68 -0.15 -10.92
CA ALA A 124 12.62 -0.67 -11.92
C ALA A 124 12.40 -0.07 -13.33
N PHE A 125 12.29 -0.91 -14.34
CA PHE A 125 12.12 -0.47 -15.73
C PHE A 125 10.85 0.35 -15.98
N ALA A 126 9.78 0.14 -15.19
CA ALA A 126 8.56 0.92 -15.30
C ALA A 126 8.81 2.40 -15.02
N ALA A 127 9.70 2.70 -14.06
CA ALA A 127 10.12 4.06 -13.79
C ALA A 127 10.73 4.68 -15.05
N ARG A 128 11.70 4.01 -15.70
CA ARG A 128 12.37 4.48 -16.93
C ARG A 128 11.42 4.83 -18.07
N GLN A 129 10.27 4.16 -18.17
CA GLN A 129 9.27 4.47 -19.20
C GLN A 129 8.56 5.81 -18.99
N ARG A 130 8.61 6.35 -17.77
CA ARG A 130 7.93 7.58 -17.39
C ARG A 130 8.88 8.70 -16.99
N LEU A 131 10.20 8.48 -17.10
CA LEU A 131 11.16 9.53 -16.79
C LEU A 131 11.19 10.59 -17.89
N PRO A 132 11.06 11.89 -17.53
CA PRO A 132 11.41 13.00 -18.40
C PRO A 132 12.91 12.99 -18.77
N GLN A 133 13.27 13.68 -19.86
CA GLN A 133 14.63 13.65 -20.44
C GLN A 133 15.76 14.03 -19.47
N ASP A 134 15.50 14.91 -18.50
CA ASP A 134 16.48 15.46 -17.54
C ASP A 134 16.18 15.09 -16.08
N ALA A 135 15.41 14.02 -15.85
CA ALA A 135 15.02 13.54 -14.52
C ALA A 135 16.21 13.30 -13.58
N TYR A 136 17.33 12.78 -14.10
CA TYR A 136 18.55 12.50 -13.34
C TYR A 136 19.14 13.75 -12.67
N ARG A 137 18.90 14.95 -13.21
CA ARG A 137 19.36 16.22 -12.62
C ARG A 137 18.64 16.56 -11.32
N ALA A 138 17.52 15.91 -11.03
CA ALA A 138 16.78 16.10 -9.79
C ALA A 138 17.39 15.32 -8.61
N ILE A 139 18.23 14.32 -8.87
CA ILE A 139 18.87 13.50 -7.83
C ILE A 139 19.81 14.39 -7.00
N PRO A 140 19.61 14.50 -5.68
CA PRO A 140 20.51 15.25 -4.81
C PRO A 140 21.91 14.62 -4.79
N GLU A 141 22.97 15.44 -4.81
CA GLU A 141 24.36 14.96 -4.71
C GLU A 141 24.61 14.11 -3.45
N SER A 142 23.84 14.34 -2.39
CA SER A 142 23.90 13.60 -1.12
C SER A 142 23.22 12.23 -1.15
N PHE A 143 22.61 11.83 -2.26
CA PHE A 143 21.94 10.55 -2.39
C PHE A 143 22.94 9.44 -2.70
N HIS A 144 23.01 8.42 -1.84
CA HIS A 144 24.02 7.37 -1.96
C HIS A 144 23.51 5.94 -1.76
N LYS A 145 22.21 5.72 -1.46
CA LYS A 145 21.71 4.37 -1.13
C LYS A 145 20.23 4.17 -1.45
N ASP A 146 19.92 2.99 -1.99
CA ASP A 146 18.55 2.46 -2.00
C ASP A 146 18.19 1.81 -0.66
N ILE A 147 16.96 2.04 -0.21
CA ILE A 147 16.35 1.41 0.96
C ILE A 147 15.74 0.05 0.65
N THR A 148 15.51 -0.30 -0.62
CA THR A 148 14.74 -1.50 -0.98
C THR A 148 15.57 -2.78 -1.15
N GLY A 149 16.89 -2.65 -1.39
CA GLY A 149 17.82 -3.76 -1.54
C GLY A 149 18.30 -3.95 -2.98
N PRO A 150 18.91 -5.10 -3.33
CA PRO A 150 19.61 -5.31 -4.61
C PRO A 150 18.69 -5.50 -5.83
N TYR A 151 17.38 -5.25 -5.70
CA TYR A 151 16.38 -5.55 -6.74
C TYR A 151 16.20 -4.47 -7.80
N THR A 152 16.75 -3.28 -7.56
CA THR A 152 16.74 -2.18 -8.51
C THR A 152 18.01 -1.37 -8.35
N ASP A 153 18.33 -0.59 -9.37
CA ASP A 153 19.32 0.47 -9.24
C ASP A 153 18.80 1.56 -8.28
N ALA A 154 19.69 2.12 -7.46
CA ALA A 154 19.31 3.09 -6.42
C ALA A 154 18.80 4.41 -7.00
N GLU A 155 19.38 4.86 -8.12
CA GLU A 155 18.92 6.04 -8.83
C GLU A 155 17.53 5.77 -9.42
N GLU A 156 17.32 4.59 -10.01
CA GLU A 156 16.00 4.19 -10.52
C GLU A 156 14.93 4.14 -9.41
N ALA A 157 15.26 3.60 -8.24
CA ALA A 157 14.35 3.58 -7.09
C ALA A 157 13.96 5.00 -6.64
N TRP A 158 14.95 5.89 -6.60
CA TRP A 158 14.76 7.27 -6.21
C TRP A 158 13.91 8.02 -7.24
N LEU A 159 14.26 7.91 -8.53
CA LEU A 159 13.52 8.55 -9.62
C LEU A 159 12.09 8.00 -9.71
N GLY A 160 11.90 6.69 -9.53
CA GLY A 160 10.59 6.05 -9.48
C GLY A 160 9.70 6.52 -8.33
N MET A 161 10.32 6.96 -7.22
CA MET A 161 9.62 7.48 -6.04
C MET A 161 9.29 8.97 -6.14
N TYR A 162 10.20 9.79 -6.65
CA TYR A 162 10.09 11.25 -6.54
C TYR A 162 9.77 11.97 -7.86
N VAL A 163 10.01 11.33 -9.00
CA VAL A 163 9.89 11.96 -10.32
C VAL A 163 8.90 11.24 -11.21
N ALA A 164 8.94 9.90 -11.25
CA ALA A 164 8.09 9.13 -12.13
C ALA A 164 6.62 9.24 -11.71
N ASP A 165 5.77 9.58 -12.66
CA ASP A 165 4.33 9.54 -12.47
C ASP A 165 3.85 8.09 -12.41
N ALA A 166 3.27 7.70 -11.27
CA ALA A 166 2.71 6.38 -11.03
C ALA A 166 1.19 6.30 -11.31
N SER A 167 0.60 7.40 -11.77
CA SER A 167 -0.73 7.40 -12.35
C SER A 167 -0.72 6.58 -13.65
N ARG A 168 -1.89 6.04 -14.03
CA ARG A 168 -2.11 5.32 -15.30
C ARG A 168 -1.12 4.18 -15.58
N VAL A 169 -1.08 3.20 -14.70
CA VAL A 169 -0.25 1.99 -14.84
C VAL A 169 -0.55 1.23 -16.15
N GLY A 170 -1.78 1.27 -16.65
CA GLY A 170 -2.19 0.57 -17.87
C GLY A 170 -1.58 1.09 -19.18
N GLU A 171 -0.96 2.27 -19.17
CA GLU A 171 -0.21 2.82 -20.31
C GLU A 171 1.26 2.34 -20.35
N LEU A 172 1.72 1.63 -19.31
CA LEU A 172 3.09 1.12 -19.26
C LEU A 172 3.24 -0.07 -20.19
N GLU A 173 4.34 -0.13 -20.93
CA GLU A 173 4.71 -1.32 -21.68
C GLU A 173 5.15 -2.39 -20.66
N THR A 174 4.27 -3.32 -20.33
CA THR A 174 4.52 -4.34 -19.30
C THR A 174 5.35 -5.52 -19.81
N ARG A 175 5.63 -5.56 -21.12
CA ARG A 175 6.41 -6.60 -21.81
C ARG A 175 7.72 -6.05 -22.31
N ILE A 176 8.84 -6.38 -21.66
CA ILE A 176 10.17 -6.09 -22.21
C ILE A 176 10.66 -7.29 -23.01
N LYS A 177 10.90 -7.10 -24.30
CA LYS A 177 11.48 -8.13 -25.16
C LYS A 177 12.86 -8.58 -24.60
N GLY A 178 12.97 -9.85 -24.24
CA GLY A 178 14.20 -10.46 -23.73
C GLY A 178 14.39 -10.39 -22.21
N ALA A 179 13.52 -9.68 -21.47
CA ALA A 179 13.45 -9.83 -20.02
C ALA A 179 12.43 -10.94 -19.74
N GLY A 180 12.89 -12.10 -19.29
CA GLY A 180 11.99 -13.23 -19.03
C GLY A 180 10.89 -12.86 -18.03
N LEU A 181 9.67 -13.34 -18.26
CA LEU A 181 8.53 -13.16 -17.34
C LEU A 181 8.81 -13.73 -15.93
N GLU A 182 9.86 -14.53 -15.75
CA GLU A 182 10.26 -15.11 -14.47
C GLU A 182 11.10 -14.17 -13.59
N GLU A 183 11.55 -13.03 -14.11
CA GLU A 183 12.30 -12.07 -13.30
C GLU A 183 11.35 -11.21 -12.46
N ASP A 184 11.37 -11.34 -11.13
CA ASP A 184 10.50 -10.57 -10.21
C ASP A 184 10.54 -9.06 -10.42
N ARG A 185 11.72 -8.52 -10.77
CA ARG A 185 11.90 -7.10 -11.08
C ARG A 185 11.02 -6.64 -12.25
N GLN A 186 10.62 -7.58 -13.11
CA GLN A 186 9.77 -7.34 -14.28
C GLN A 186 8.29 -7.55 -13.95
N GLN A 187 7.98 -8.46 -13.00
CA GLN A 187 6.60 -8.75 -12.56
C GLN A 187 6.02 -7.67 -11.63
N ARG A 188 6.86 -6.78 -11.09
CA ARG A 188 6.46 -5.73 -10.16
C ARG A 188 6.79 -4.33 -10.69
N LEU A 189 5.83 -3.72 -11.39
CA LEU A 189 5.95 -2.38 -11.97
C LEU A 189 5.75 -1.24 -10.97
N ARG A 190 5.09 -1.52 -9.84
CA ARG A 190 4.69 -0.49 -8.88
C ARG A 190 4.72 -0.99 -7.44
N LEU A 191 4.94 -0.06 -6.52
CA LEU A 191 4.81 -0.24 -5.07
C LEU A 191 3.73 0.71 -4.53
N GLY A 192 3.18 0.42 -3.35
CA GLY A 192 2.13 1.25 -2.75
C GLY A 192 0.75 1.03 -3.37
N MET A 193 -0.23 1.83 -2.96
CA MET A 193 -1.58 1.78 -3.53
C MET A 193 -2.23 3.18 -3.54
N SER A 194 -3.05 3.40 -4.55
CA SER A 194 -4.06 4.46 -4.61
C SER A 194 -5.33 3.95 -3.93
N LEU A 195 -6.16 4.86 -3.42
CA LEU A 195 -7.47 4.47 -2.91
C LEU A 195 -8.38 3.93 -4.03
N ALA A 196 -8.16 4.34 -5.28
CA ALA A 196 -8.94 3.93 -6.44
C ALA A 196 -8.46 2.63 -7.09
N ASP A 197 -7.37 2.03 -6.60
CA ASP A 197 -6.85 0.80 -7.18
C ASP A 197 -7.84 -0.36 -7.04
N THR A 198 -7.96 -1.17 -8.10
CA THR A 198 -8.71 -2.42 -8.10
C THR A 198 -8.02 -3.51 -7.27
N TYR A 199 -8.74 -4.56 -6.88
CA TYR A 199 -8.17 -5.71 -6.16
C TYR A 199 -6.97 -6.35 -6.90
N ARG A 200 -6.98 -6.37 -8.25
CA ARG A 200 -5.86 -6.88 -9.07
C ARG A 200 -4.61 -6.04 -8.88
N GLN A 201 -4.74 -4.72 -8.96
CA GLN A 201 -3.64 -3.77 -8.78
C GLN A 201 -3.11 -3.79 -7.36
N VAL A 202 -4.01 -3.82 -6.36
CA VAL A 202 -3.63 -3.91 -4.95
C VAL A 202 -2.91 -5.22 -4.66
N TRP A 203 -3.38 -6.36 -5.19
CA TRP A 203 -2.68 -7.65 -5.07
C TRP A 203 -1.28 -7.59 -5.66
N SER A 204 -1.12 -7.09 -6.89
CA SER A 204 0.18 -6.95 -7.55
C SER A 204 1.15 -6.06 -6.77
N SER A 205 0.65 -4.98 -6.17
CA SER A 205 1.44 -4.13 -5.28
C SER A 205 1.77 -4.81 -3.94
N ALA A 206 0.82 -5.57 -3.39
CA ALA A 206 0.89 -6.17 -2.06
C ALA A 206 1.65 -7.49 -2.01
N ARG A 207 1.83 -8.21 -3.12
CA ARG A 207 2.64 -9.45 -3.19
C ARG A 207 4.16 -9.23 -3.14
N GLY A 208 4.63 -8.13 -2.56
CA GLY A 208 6.06 -7.84 -2.43
C GLY A 208 6.84 -8.81 -1.54
N HIS A 209 8.14 -8.57 -1.40
CA HIS A 209 9.01 -9.32 -0.50
C HIS A 209 8.90 -8.74 0.93
N TRP A 210 8.13 -9.40 1.78
CA TRP A 210 7.87 -8.93 3.15
C TRP A 210 8.55 -9.79 4.19
N ARG A 211 8.89 -9.17 5.32
CA ARG A 211 9.31 -9.89 6.54
C ARG A 211 8.07 -10.36 7.29
N VAL A 212 7.44 -11.40 6.79
CA VAL A 212 6.26 -12.05 7.40
C VAL A 212 6.56 -13.50 7.75
N SER A 213 5.72 -14.09 8.59
CA SER A 213 5.77 -15.53 8.83
C SER A 213 5.16 -16.25 7.62
N PRO A 214 5.74 -17.37 7.14
CA PRO A 214 5.16 -18.15 6.03
C PRO A 214 3.81 -18.78 6.40
N GLN A 215 3.44 -18.82 7.69
CA GLN A 215 2.11 -19.23 8.15
C GLN A 215 1.07 -18.10 8.07
N THR A 216 1.42 -16.94 7.51
CA THR A 216 0.48 -15.83 7.31
C THR A 216 -0.54 -16.24 6.25
N ARG A 217 -1.79 -16.45 6.66
CA ARG A 217 -2.86 -16.85 5.74
C ARG A 217 -3.56 -15.65 5.09
N TYR A 218 -3.63 -14.53 5.79
CA TYR A 218 -4.34 -13.34 5.32
C TYR A 218 -3.44 -12.12 5.22
N ILE A 219 -3.56 -11.43 4.09
CA ILE A 219 -2.92 -10.17 3.77
C ILE A 219 -4.00 -9.09 3.62
N VAL A 220 -3.82 -7.96 4.31
CA VAL A 220 -4.75 -6.84 4.27
C VAL A 220 -3.99 -5.55 3.96
N PRO A 221 -3.92 -5.13 2.68
CA PRO A 221 -3.32 -3.87 2.31
C PRO A 221 -4.19 -2.71 2.77
N SER A 222 -3.56 -1.66 3.27
CA SER A 222 -4.24 -0.48 3.78
C SER A 222 -3.55 0.80 3.33
N ARG A 223 -4.32 1.86 3.08
CA ARG A 223 -3.82 3.20 2.78
C ARG A 223 -4.58 4.20 3.64
N CYS A 224 -3.85 5.00 4.42
CA CYS A 224 -4.44 5.94 5.39
C CYS A 224 -5.43 5.26 6.36
N GLY A 225 -5.15 4.01 6.74
CA GLY A 225 -6.01 3.17 7.58
C GLY A 225 -7.17 2.48 6.87
N TYR A 226 -7.52 2.87 5.64
CA TYR A 226 -8.58 2.23 4.86
C TYR A 226 -8.10 0.91 4.23
N CYS A 227 -8.86 -0.17 4.43
CA CYS A 227 -8.54 -1.53 4.00
C CYS A 227 -9.55 -2.01 2.94
N PRO A 228 -9.36 -1.73 1.64
CA PRO A 228 -10.39 -2.02 0.64
C PRO A 228 -10.57 -3.51 0.34
N TYR A 229 -9.53 -4.33 0.56
CA TYR A 229 -9.52 -5.74 0.18
C TYR A 229 -8.85 -6.62 1.23
N VAL A 230 -9.37 -7.84 1.36
CA VAL A 230 -8.77 -8.91 2.14
C VAL A 230 -8.39 -10.05 1.21
N PHE A 231 -7.11 -10.44 1.25
CA PHE A 231 -6.60 -11.54 0.45
C PHE A 231 -6.24 -12.72 1.33
N ARG A 232 -6.62 -13.91 0.86
CA ARG A 232 -6.17 -15.20 1.40
C ARG A 232 -5.03 -15.70 0.52
N VAL A 233 -3.87 -15.96 1.11
CA VAL A 233 -2.76 -16.61 0.40
C VAL A 233 -3.09 -18.10 0.26
N ALA A 234 -2.81 -18.68 -0.91
CA ALA A 234 -2.99 -20.12 -1.14
C ALA A 234 -2.09 -20.96 -0.21
N GLU A 235 -2.44 -22.23 -0.01
CA GLU A 235 -1.52 -23.18 0.63
C GLU A 235 -0.25 -23.28 -0.24
N ASP A 236 0.92 -23.21 0.40
CA ASP A 236 2.22 -23.09 -0.26
C ASP A 236 2.38 -21.89 -1.22
N GLY A 237 1.44 -20.93 -1.19
CA GLY A 237 1.46 -19.70 -1.99
C GLY A 237 2.53 -18.69 -1.57
N TRP A 238 3.41 -19.05 -0.63
CA TRP A 238 4.54 -18.24 -0.20
C TRP A 238 5.85 -18.76 -0.80
N ARG A 239 6.48 -17.93 -1.62
CA ARG A 239 7.87 -18.15 -2.04
C ARG A 239 8.81 -17.49 -1.03
N ARG A 240 9.82 -18.23 -0.58
CA ARG A 240 10.89 -17.73 0.29
C ARG A 240 12.05 -17.21 -0.56
N ASP A 241 12.42 -15.96 -0.34
CA ASP A 241 13.56 -15.32 -1.00
C ASP A 241 14.63 -15.02 0.06
N SER A 242 15.82 -15.59 -0.13
CA SER A 242 16.98 -15.39 0.74
C SER A 242 17.89 -14.30 0.16
N PHE A 243 18.46 -13.48 1.05
CA PHE A 243 19.30 -12.34 0.70
C PHE A 243 20.64 -12.46 1.38
N ASP A 244 21.73 -12.22 0.65
CA ASP A 244 23.07 -12.23 1.22
C ASP A 244 23.16 -11.24 2.41
N GLY A 245 23.49 -11.78 3.59
CA GLY A 245 23.61 -11.02 4.83
C GLY A 245 22.28 -10.53 5.45
N GLY A 246 21.13 -10.98 4.96
CA GLY A 246 19.80 -10.55 5.42
C GLY A 246 18.91 -11.66 5.97
N GLN A 247 17.83 -11.26 6.67
CA GLN A 247 16.73 -12.16 7.00
C GLN A 247 15.90 -12.48 5.75
N ASP A 248 15.38 -13.71 5.67
CA ASP A 248 14.47 -14.13 4.59
C ASP A 248 13.28 -13.19 4.45
N ARG A 249 12.83 -13.01 3.21
CA ARG A 249 11.57 -12.34 2.90
C ARG A 249 10.69 -13.30 2.13
N PHE A 250 9.38 -13.07 2.21
CA PHE A 250 8.39 -13.92 1.59
C PHE A 250 7.54 -13.12 0.62
N MET A 251 7.30 -13.70 -0.54
CA MET A 251 6.46 -13.16 -1.61
C MET A 251 5.25 -14.07 -1.80
N ALA A 252 4.04 -13.48 -1.81
CA ALA A 252 2.81 -14.21 -2.07
C ALA A 252 2.67 -14.42 -3.59
N VAL A 253 2.93 -15.62 -4.08
CA VAL A 253 2.89 -15.91 -5.52
C VAL A 253 1.48 -16.26 -6.01
N GLU A 254 0.62 -16.73 -5.10
CA GLU A 254 -0.73 -17.15 -5.42
C GLU A 254 -1.67 -16.87 -4.25
N GLY A 255 -2.90 -16.46 -4.55
CA GLY A 255 -3.91 -16.22 -3.54
C GLY A 255 -5.29 -15.98 -4.11
N TYR A 256 -6.17 -15.50 -3.24
CA TYR A 256 -7.57 -15.27 -3.53
C TYR A 256 -7.97 -13.94 -2.92
N TRP A 257 -8.66 -13.11 -3.70
CA TRP A 257 -9.48 -12.05 -3.12
C TRP A 257 -10.78 -12.65 -2.61
N ILE A 258 -11.16 -12.29 -1.38
CA ILE A 258 -12.44 -12.69 -0.78
C ILE A 258 -13.47 -11.62 -1.14
N ASP A 259 -14.32 -11.89 -2.14
CA ASP A 259 -15.45 -11.04 -2.53
C ASP A 259 -16.61 -11.29 -1.55
N VAL A 260 -16.61 -10.53 -0.45
CA VAL A 260 -17.57 -10.68 0.66
C VAL A 260 -19.01 -10.46 0.21
N GLU A 261 -19.24 -9.51 -0.71
CA GLU A 261 -20.58 -9.15 -1.18
C GLU A 261 -21.24 -10.30 -1.95
N ARG A 262 -20.45 -11.06 -2.71
CA ARG A 262 -20.91 -12.20 -3.49
C ARG A 262 -20.54 -13.55 -2.88
N GLU A 263 -19.99 -13.54 -1.67
CA GLU A 263 -19.53 -14.71 -0.93
C GLU A 263 -18.73 -15.72 -1.78
N ARG A 264 -17.78 -15.21 -2.57
CA ARG A 264 -16.98 -16.03 -3.49
C ARG A 264 -15.49 -15.72 -3.39
N LEU A 265 -14.67 -16.69 -3.81
CA LEU A 265 -13.24 -16.48 -3.97
C LEU A 265 -12.93 -16.14 -5.42
N ILE A 266 -12.16 -15.07 -5.61
CA ILE A 266 -11.57 -14.72 -6.90
C ILE A 266 -10.11 -15.13 -6.84
N HIS A 267 -9.73 -16.15 -7.61
CA HIS A 267 -8.36 -16.62 -7.71
C HIS A 267 -7.49 -15.58 -8.42
N LEU A 268 -6.32 -15.33 -7.84
CA LEU A 268 -5.30 -14.39 -8.29
C LEU A 268 -4.04 -15.21 -8.54
N GLY A 269 -3.92 -15.70 -9.77
CA GLY A 269 -2.86 -16.60 -10.19
C GLY A 269 -1.58 -15.88 -10.61
N SER A 270 -0.80 -16.58 -11.43
CA SER A 270 0.42 -16.06 -12.06
C SER A 270 0.17 -14.76 -12.82
N PRO A 271 1.23 -13.93 -13.02
CA PRO A 271 1.15 -12.76 -13.89
C PRO A 271 0.45 -13.06 -15.22
N ASP A 272 -0.47 -12.19 -15.60
CA ASP A 272 -1.20 -12.26 -16.86
C ASP A 272 -0.20 -12.10 -18.02
N PRO A 273 -0.14 -13.04 -18.98
CA PRO A 273 0.82 -12.92 -20.08
C PRO A 273 0.57 -11.67 -20.93
N ASP A 274 -0.67 -11.17 -21.00
CA ASP A 274 -1.07 -9.96 -21.72
C ASP A 274 -0.87 -8.67 -20.92
N ASP A 275 -0.77 -8.78 -19.60
CA ASP A 275 -0.45 -7.69 -18.69
C ASP A 275 0.38 -8.22 -17.50
N ALA A 276 1.69 -8.37 -17.71
CA ALA A 276 2.62 -9.07 -16.80
C ALA A 276 2.73 -8.46 -15.40
N TRP A 277 2.05 -7.34 -15.17
CA TRP A 277 1.88 -6.73 -13.86
C TRP A 277 0.68 -7.28 -13.09
N LEU A 278 -0.46 -7.50 -13.76
CA LEU A 278 -1.69 -7.94 -13.13
C LEU A 278 -1.69 -9.47 -12.98
N PRO A 279 -2.40 -10.03 -11.98
CA PRO A 279 -2.63 -11.46 -11.94
C PRO A 279 -3.62 -11.87 -13.04
N THR A 280 -3.47 -13.10 -13.53
CA THR A 280 -4.58 -13.85 -14.11
C THR A 280 -5.71 -13.98 -13.08
N VAL A 281 -6.95 -13.90 -13.55
CA VAL A 281 -8.13 -13.89 -12.68
C VAL A 281 -9.13 -14.93 -13.13
N THR A 282 -9.55 -15.79 -12.20
CA THR A 282 -10.69 -16.70 -12.40
C THR A 282 -11.55 -16.71 -11.14
N VAL A 283 -12.86 -16.98 -11.29
CA VAL A 283 -13.70 -17.28 -10.13
C VAL A 283 -13.34 -18.70 -9.68
N SER A 284 -12.95 -18.85 -8.42
CA SER A 284 -12.63 -20.15 -7.86
C SER A 284 -13.87 -21.06 -7.89
N ALA A 285 -13.66 -22.35 -8.13
CA ALA A 285 -14.70 -23.36 -7.92
C ALA A 285 -15.01 -23.54 -6.43
N ASP A 286 -14.03 -23.26 -5.56
CA ASP A 286 -14.20 -23.34 -4.11
C ASP A 286 -14.86 -22.07 -3.57
N ALA A 287 -15.82 -22.27 -2.66
CA ALA A 287 -16.40 -21.20 -1.86
C ALA A 287 -15.42 -20.74 -0.77
N PRO A 288 -15.50 -19.47 -0.31
CA PRO A 288 -14.79 -19.03 0.88
C PRO A 288 -15.23 -19.87 2.08
N SER A 289 -14.28 -20.28 2.91
CA SER A 289 -14.63 -20.92 4.19
C SER A 289 -15.32 -19.93 5.13
N GLU A 290 -16.02 -20.43 6.15
CA GLU A 290 -16.58 -19.59 7.21
C GLU A 290 -15.52 -18.69 7.86
N MET A 291 -14.29 -19.21 7.99
CA MET A 291 -13.16 -18.45 8.52
C MET A 291 -12.76 -17.30 7.59
N ASP A 292 -12.72 -17.54 6.28
CA ASP A 292 -12.39 -16.52 5.29
C ASP A 292 -13.43 -15.38 5.34
N LEU A 293 -14.72 -15.72 5.39
CA LEU A 293 -15.81 -14.75 5.52
C LEU A 293 -15.75 -14.01 6.86
N ALA A 294 -15.44 -14.69 7.97
CA ALA A 294 -15.33 -14.07 9.28
C ALA A 294 -14.20 -13.02 9.33
N VAL A 295 -13.02 -13.33 8.78
CA VAL A 295 -11.92 -12.35 8.66
C VAL A 295 -12.32 -11.21 7.73
N ALA A 296 -12.86 -11.52 6.55
CA ALA A 296 -13.14 -10.54 5.53
C ALA A 296 -14.28 -9.59 5.92
N ARG A 297 -15.32 -10.05 6.61
CA ARG A 297 -16.42 -9.19 7.11
C ARG A 297 -15.95 -8.17 8.16
N VAL A 298 -14.88 -8.46 8.90
CA VAL A 298 -14.30 -7.51 9.86
C VAL A 298 -13.44 -6.45 9.17
N LEU A 299 -12.72 -6.82 8.11
CA LEU A 299 -11.63 -5.99 7.57
C LEU A 299 -11.90 -5.39 6.19
N ASN A 300 -12.73 -6.01 5.35
CA ASN A 300 -13.00 -5.53 4.00
C ASN A 300 -13.81 -4.23 4.04
N GLY A 301 -13.24 -3.16 3.50
CA GLY A 301 -13.81 -1.80 3.58
C GLY A 301 -13.69 -1.16 4.97
N ALA A 302 -12.98 -1.77 5.92
CA ALA A 302 -12.80 -1.20 7.25
C ALA A 302 -11.82 -0.02 7.22
N ILE A 303 -12.00 0.91 8.17
CA ILE A 303 -11.02 1.96 8.46
C ILE A 303 -10.44 1.65 9.83
N ILE A 304 -9.12 1.60 9.93
CA ILE A 304 -8.41 1.27 11.16
C ILE A 304 -7.54 2.44 11.59
N ALA A 305 -7.71 2.89 12.83
CA ALA A 305 -6.82 3.85 13.47
C ALA A 305 -5.49 3.15 13.82
N LEU A 306 -4.47 3.33 12.97
CA LEU A 306 -3.18 2.65 13.10
C LEU A 306 -2.17 3.37 14.03
N GLY A 307 -2.49 4.59 14.46
CA GLY A 307 -1.66 5.37 15.38
C GLY A 307 -0.48 6.10 14.75
N ALA A 308 -0.15 7.27 15.29
CA ALA A 308 1.03 8.06 14.90
C ALA A 308 2.36 7.42 15.33
N ALA A 309 2.32 6.49 16.28
CA ALA A 309 3.52 5.82 16.79
C ALA A 309 4.02 4.67 15.88
N GLN A 310 3.22 4.21 14.91
CA GLN A 310 3.54 3.03 14.11
C GLN A 310 4.19 3.38 12.77
N LYS A 311 5.53 3.27 12.74
CA LYS A 311 6.33 3.35 11.49
C LYS A 311 6.42 2.03 10.72
N ASN A 312 5.84 0.95 11.26
CA ASN A 312 5.92 -0.36 10.65
C ASN A 312 5.00 -0.47 9.44
N ILE A 313 5.59 -0.81 8.29
CA ILE A 313 4.85 -1.12 7.06
C ILE A 313 4.09 -2.45 7.14
N THR A 314 4.44 -3.30 8.10
CA THR A 314 3.83 -4.61 8.33
C THR A 314 3.36 -4.71 9.78
N ILE A 315 2.05 -4.83 9.98
CA ILE A 315 1.40 -4.79 11.29
C ILE A 315 0.65 -6.10 11.51
N ARG A 316 0.91 -6.77 12.63
CA ARG A 316 0.14 -7.96 13.02
C ARG A 316 -1.13 -7.55 13.74
N LEU A 317 -2.26 -7.98 13.21
CA LEU A 317 -3.58 -7.70 13.77
C LEU A 317 -4.04 -8.79 14.75
N ARG A 318 -3.72 -10.06 14.49
CA ARG A 318 -3.98 -11.18 15.38
C ARG A 318 -3.03 -12.34 15.08
N GLN A 319 -2.70 -13.14 16.10
CA GLN A 319 -1.84 -14.33 16.00
C GLN A 319 -2.35 -15.42 16.95
N LYS A 320 -2.34 -16.69 16.53
CA LYS A 320 -2.57 -17.86 17.41
C LYS A 320 -1.25 -18.37 17.98
N ASN A 321 -1.30 -18.93 19.20
CA ASN A 321 -0.22 -19.60 19.94
C ASN A 321 0.98 -20.00 19.08
N ARG A 322 2.12 -19.34 19.33
CA ARG A 322 3.42 -19.71 18.77
C ARG A 322 3.73 -21.17 19.10
N THR A 323 3.96 -21.98 18.09
CA THR A 323 4.97 -23.03 18.21
C THR A 323 6.07 -22.70 17.21
N LEU A 324 7.14 -22.08 17.70
CA LEU A 324 8.41 -22.04 17.01
C LEU A 324 9.13 -23.34 17.33
N ARG A 325 9.39 -24.17 16.33
CA ARG A 325 10.53 -25.10 16.36
C ARG A 325 11.29 -24.93 15.06
N PHE A 326 12.58 -24.64 15.21
CA PHE A 326 13.55 -24.52 14.14
C PHE A 326 13.79 -25.88 13.48
#